data_AF-A0A260WFH5-F1
#
_entry.id   AF-A0A260WFH5-F1
#
_cell.length_a   1.000
_cell.length_b   1.000
_cell.length_c   1.000
_cell.angle_alpha   90.00
_cell.angle_beta   90.00
_cell.angle_gamma   90.00
#
_symmetry.space_group_name_H-M   'P 1'
#
loop_
_entity.id
_entity.type
_entity.pdbx_description
1 polymer ?
#
loop_
_entity_poly.entity_id
_entity_poly.type
_entity_poly.pdbx_seq_one_letter_code
_entity_poly.pdbx_strand_id
1 'polypeptide(L)'
;MPSECKNCHAEVHWCRSMVREDGWIPVDLSPDPEAGVIRKHHSGPANARIVYAEILKGSELDAARANGERLWMRHSESCVARKPFNRKPDHIRLDLPNRT
;
A
#
# COMPACT_ATOMS: atom_id res chain seq x y z
N MET A 1 -13.53 5.53 -5.06
CA MET A 1 -13.99 4.44 -4.17
C MET A 1 -12.84 3.46 -3.99
N PRO A 2 -12.69 2.85 -2.80
CA PRO A 2 -11.75 1.75 -2.61
C PRO A 2 -12.13 0.55 -3.48
N SER A 3 -11.15 -0.23 -3.87
CA SER A 3 -11.29 -1.51 -4.58
C SER A 3 -10.68 -2.61 -3.74
N GLU A 4 -10.94 -3.86 -4.08
CA GLU A 4 -10.43 -4.99 -3.31
C GLU A 4 -9.21 -5.64 -3.99
N CYS A 5 -8.19 -5.99 -3.20
CA CYS A 5 -7.06 -6.76 -3.68
C CYS A 5 -7.48 -8.22 -3.91
N LYS A 6 -7.37 -8.69 -5.15
CA LYS A 6 -7.75 -10.06 -5.54
C LYS A 6 -7.06 -11.22 -4.80
N ASN A 7 -5.94 -10.95 -4.12
CA ASN A 7 -5.14 -11.99 -3.47
C ASN A 7 -5.35 -12.04 -1.96
N CYS A 8 -5.42 -10.88 -1.30
CA CYS A 8 -5.55 -10.80 0.16
C CYS A 8 -6.86 -10.19 0.62
N HIS A 9 -7.74 -9.82 -0.30
CA HIS A 9 -9.08 -9.27 -0.03
C HIS A 9 -9.09 -7.95 0.76
N ALA A 10 -7.93 -7.31 0.91
CA ALA A 10 -7.81 -6.01 1.56
C ALA A 10 -8.24 -4.88 0.62
N GLU A 11 -8.83 -3.83 1.18
CA GLU A 11 -9.17 -2.63 0.44
C GLU A 11 -7.91 -1.85 0.01
N VAL A 12 -7.94 -1.35 -1.23
CA VAL A 12 -6.87 -0.58 -1.86
C VAL A 12 -7.44 0.64 -2.58
N HIS A 13 -6.63 1.70 -2.65
CA HIS A 13 -6.89 2.81 -3.55
C HIS A 13 -6.08 2.64 -4.84
N TRP A 14 -6.72 2.87 -5.98
CA TRP A 14 -6.03 2.97 -7.26
C TRP A 14 -5.72 4.42 -7.58
N CYS A 15 -4.44 4.72 -7.79
CA CYS A 15 -3.99 6.04 -8.23
C CYS A 15 -3.41 5.95 -9.64
N ARG A 16 -3.66 6.97 -10.45
CA ARG A 16 -2.99 7.09 -11.76
C ARG A 16 -1.53 7.42 -11.54
N SER A 17 -0.65 6.70 -12.22
CA SER A 17 0.78 6.98 -12.18
C SER A 17 1.06 8.33 -12.87
N MET A 18 1.94 9.15 -12.29
CA MET A 18 2.44 10.37 -12.95
C MET A 18 3.55 10.10 -13.98
N VAL A 19 4.18 8.92 -13.93
CA VAL A 19 5.34 8.57 -14.78
C VAL A 19 4.92 7.77 -16.02
N ARG A 20 4.07 6.76 -15.83
CA ARG A 20 3.44 5.94 -16.87
C ARG A 20 2.01 6.43 -17.15
N GLU A 21 1.74 6.80 -18.39
CA GLU A 21 0.47 7.39 -18.85
C GLU A 21 -0.74 6.49 -18.54
N ASP A 22 -0.66 5.19 -18.84
CA ASP A 22 -1.70 4.20 -18.53
C ASP A 22 -1.42 3.38 -17.26
N GLY A 23 -0.46 3.83 -16.45
CA GLY A 23 -0.06 3.14 -15.24
C GLY A 23 -1.05 3.36 -14.10
N TRP A 24 -1.38 2.30 -13.39
CA TRP A 24 -2.11 2.37 -12.12
C TRP A 24 -1.25 1.84 -10.98
N ILE A 25 -1.26 2.57 -9.87
CA ILE A 25 -0.50 2.23 -8.67
C ILE A 25 -1.52 1.88 -7.57
N PRO A 26 -1.59 0.61 -7.12
CA PRO A 26 -2.40 0.26 -5.98
C PRO A 26 -1.67 0.66 -4.71
N VAL A 27 -2.37 1.38 -3.84
CA VAL A 27 -1.84 1.89 -2.58
C VAL A 27 -2.78 1.55 -1.44
N ASP A 28 -2.23 1.48 -0.24
CA ASP A 28 -3.04 1.25 0.95
C ASP A 28 -3.95 2.45 1.23
N LEU A 29 -5.01 2.22 2.02
CA LEU A 29 -5.99 3.26 2.37
C LEU A 29 -5.34 4.39 3.19
N SER A 30 -4.58 3.98 4.21
CA SER A 30 -3.93 4.87 5.16
C SER A 30 -2.51 5.22 4.73
N PRO A 31 -2.05 6.45 5.00
CA PRO A 31 -0.64 6.78 4.88
C PRO A 31 0.16 5.99 5.93
N ASP A 32 1.43 5.74 5.62
CA ASP A 32 2.38 5.10 6.52
C ASP A 32 3.58 6.04 6.70
N PRO A 33 3.81 6.60 7.91
CA PRO A 33 4.88 7.55 8.14
C PRO A 33 6.28 6.91 8.10
N GLU A 34 6.40 5.61 8.35
CA GLU A 34 7.68 4.91 8.46
C GLU A 34 8.11 4.32 7.10
N ALA A 35 7.18 3.65 6.44
CA ALA A 35 7.43 2.88 5.22
C ALA A 35 6.81 3.50 3.96
N GLY A 36 6.03 4.58 4.09
CA GLY A 36 5.44 5.27 2.94
C GLY A 36 6.49 5.87 2.01
N VAL A 37 6.28 5.68 0.70
CA VAL A 37 7.13 6.22 -0.37
C VAL A 37 6.34 6.85 -1.51
N ILE A 38 5.00 6.78 -1.46
CA ILE A 38 4.13 7.27 -2.51
C ILE A 38 3.52 8.60 -2.09
N ARG A 39 3.75 9.64 -2.89
CA ARG A 39 3.05 10.92 -2.76
C ARG A 39 1.81 10.90 -3.65
N LYS A 40 0.67 11.35 -3.12
CA LYS A 40 -0.57 11.52 -3.87
C LYS A 40 -0.77 12.97 -4.26
N HIS A 41 -1.16 13.18 -5.50
CA HIS A 41 -1.53 14.47 -6.06
C HIS A 41 -3.02 14.44 -6.40
N HIS A 42 -3.77 15.39 -5.86
CA HIS A 42 -5.20 15.50 -6.11
C HIS A 42 -5.45 16.60 -7.14
N SER A 43 -6.06 16.24 -8.26
CA SER A 43 -6.42 17.17 -9.31
C SER A 43 -7.92 17.16 -9.57
N GLY A 44 -8.47 18.31 -9.94
CA GLY A 44 -9.88 18.49 -10.29
C GLY A 44 -10.80 18.85 -9.10
N PRO A 45 -12.06 19.18 -9.41
CA PRO A 45 -13.06 19.56 -8.41
C PRO A 45 -13.46 18.36 -7.55
N ALA A 46 -14.03 18.59 -6.36
CA ALA A 46 -14.32 17.55 -5.38
C ALA A 46 -15.15 16.37 -5.91
N ASN A 47 -16.05 16.64 -6.86
CA ASN A 47 -16.91 15.66 -7.54
C ASN A 47 -16.22 14.86 -8.66
N ALA A 48 -15.05 15.29 -9.14
CA ALA A 48 -14.28 14.63 -10.21
C ALA A 48 -12.79 14.52 -9.85
N ARG A 49 -12.48 14.35 -8.56
CA ARG A 49 -11.11 14.36 -8.04
C ARG A 49 -10.34 13.16 -8.56
N ILE A 50 -9.42 13.41 -9.49
CA ILE A 50 -8.48 12.40 -9.98
C ILE A 50 -7.30 12.36 -9.00
N VAL A 51 -6.93 11.15 -8.60
CA VAL A 51 -5.78 10.92 -7.72
C VAL A 51 -4.63 10.40 -8.55
N TYR A 52 -3.62 11.24 -8.72
CA TYR A 52 -2.34 10.87 -9.29
C TYR A 52 -1.36 10.48 -8.18
N ALA A 53 -0.35 9.69 -8.51
CA ALA A 53 0.67 9.25 -7.58
C ALA A 53 2.05 9.14 -8.23
N GLU A 54 3.06 9.47 -7.46
CA GLU A 54 4.47 9.28 -7.79
C GLU A 54 5.17 8.47 -6.70
N ILE A 55 6.15 7.65 -7.10
CA ILE A 55 6.98 6.88 -6.17
C ILE A 55 8.25 7.69 -5.93
N LEU A 56 8.39 8.24 -4.73
CA LEU A 56 9.55 9.01 -4.33
C LEU A 56 10.74 8.10 -4.02
N LYS A 57 11.95 8.59 -4.30
CA LYS A 57 13.21 7.88 -4.02
C LYS A 57 14.29 8.87 -3.62
N GLY A 58 15.32 8.37 -2.91
CA GLY A 58 16.50 9.15 -2.55
C GLY A 58 16.15 10.47 -1.87
N SER A 59 16.80 11.56 -2.30
CA SER A 59 16.65 12.88 -1.70
C SER A 59 15.22 13.43 -1.72
N GLU A 60 14.41 13.07 -2.71
CA GLU A 60 13.01 13.51 -2.77
C GLU A 60 12.17 12.84 -1.68
N LEU A 61 12.42 11.55 -1.41
CA LEU A 61 11.77 10.83 -0.32
C LEU A 61 12.22 11.38 1.03
N ASP A 62 13.51 11.64 1.20
CA ASP A 62 14.07 12.20 2.43
C ASP A 62 13.51 13.58 2.74
N ALA A 63 13.41 14.45 1.72
CA ALA A 63 12.81 15.77 1.86
C ALA A 63 11.32 15.69 2.21
N ALA A 64 10.55 14.81 1.55
CA ALA A 64 9.13 14.63 1.84
C ALA A 64 8.90 14.17 3.28
N ARG A 65 9.74 13.25 3.78
CA ARG A 65 9.70 12.79 5.18
C ARG A 65 10.07 13.91 6.15
N ALA A 66 11.13 14.66 5.88
CA ALA A 66 11.54 15.80 6.71
C ALA A 66 10.46 16.88 6.80
N ASN A 67 9.69 17.08 5.73
CA ASN A 67 8.56 18.01 5.68
C ASN A 67 7.27 17.46 6.34
N GLY A 68 7.29 16.23 6.85
CA GLY A 68 6.12 15.61 7.48
C GLY A 68 4.98 15.32 6.49
N GLU A 69 5.30 15.11 5.21
CA GLU A 69 4.29 14.80 4.21
C GLU A 69 3.59 13.47 4.48
N ARG A 70 2.31 13.38 4.10
CA ARG A 70 1.57 12.11 4.16
C ARG A 70 1.98 11.25 2.97
N LEU A 71 2.70 10.17 3.24
CA LEU A 71 3.13 9.21 2.23
C LEU A 71 2.37 7.90 2.38
N TRP A 72 2.12 7.21 1.27
CA TRP A 72 1.44 5.92 1.23
C TRP A 72 2.41 4.81 0.84
N MET A 73 2.09 3.58 1.24
CA MET A 73 2.78 2.39 0.74
C MET A 73 2.15 1.88 -0.54
N ARG A 74 2.97 1.25 -1.37
CA ARG A 74 2.47 0.44 -2.48
C ARG A 74 1.86 -0.83 -1.90
N HIS A 75 0.61 -1.15 -2.24
CA HIS A 75 -0.07 -2.30 -1.67
C HIS A 75 0.70 -3.62 -1.89
N SER A 76 1.46 -3.74 -2.98
CA SER A 76 2.28 -4.92 -3.23
C SER A 76 3.34 -5.22 -2.16
N GLU A 77 3.76 -4.21 -1.38
CA GLU A 77 4.77 -4.34 -0.33
C GLU A 77 4.15 -4.74 1.02
N SER A 78 2.90 -4.37 1.26
CA SER A 78 2.14 -4.70 2.48
C SER A 78 1.23 -5.92 2.34
N CYS A 79 0.93 -6.34 1.09
CA CYS A 79 0.01 -7.44 0.78
C CYS A 79 0.40 -8.74 1.49
N VAL A 80 -0.44 -9.19 2.42
CA VAL A 80 -0.20 -10.41 3.21
C VAL A 80 -0.13 -11.68 2.36
N ALA A 81 -0.81 -11.72 1.22
CA ALA A 81 -0.74 -12.85 0.29
C ALA A 81 0.61 -12.95 -0.45
N ARG A 82 1.45 -11.90 -0.40
CA ARG A 82 2.81 -11.89 -0.95
C ARG A 82 3.89 -12.11 0.10
N LYS A 83 3.53 -12.14 1.38
CA LYS A 83 4.50 -12.37 2.45
C LYS A 83 5.03 -13.81 2.36
N PRO A 84 6.32 -14.04 2.66
CA PRO A 84 6.87 -15.38 2.78
C PRO A 84 6.05 -16.20 3.79
N PHE A 85 5.95 -17.50 3.54
CA PHE A 85 5.26 -18.40 4.45
C PHE A 85 5.93 -18.37 5.83
N ASN A 86 5.18 -17.96 6.85
CA ASN A 86 5.64 -17.98 8.23
C ASN A 86 5.48 -19.40 8.79
N ARG A 87 6.51 -20.24 8.63
CA ARG A 87 6.47 -21.61 9.14
C ARG A 87 6.30 -21.59 10.65
N LYS A 88 5.41 -22.44 11.16
CA LYS A 88 5.26 -22.68 12.59
C LYS A 88 6.63 -23.01 13.21
N PRO A 89 7.09 -22.28 14.24
CA PRO A 89 8.34 -22.61 14.91
C PRO A 89 8.31 -24.03 15.46
N ASP A 90 9.45 -24.74 15.40
CA ASP A 90 9.51 -26.17 15.71
C ASP A 90 9.14 -26.49 17.17
N HIS A 91 9.31 -25.52 18.08
CA HIS A 91 8.97 -25.66 19.50
C HIS A 91 7.46 -25.47 19.80
N ILE A 92 6.65 -25.02 18.85
CA ILE A 92 5.20 -24.81 19.06
C ILE A 92 4.45 -26.12 18.80
N ARG A 93 3.83 -26.67 19.86
CA ARG A 93 2.83 -27.74 19.76
C ARG A 93 1.44 -27.11 19.81
N LEU A 94 0.62 -27.37 18.79
CA LEU A 94 -0.78 -26.96 18.78
C LEU A 94 -1.58 -28.09 19.42
N ASP A 95 -2.18 -27.82 20.57
CA ASP A 95 -3.15 -28.73 21.19
C ASP A 95 -4.54 -28.42 20.61
N LEU A 96 -4.82 -28.96 19.43
CA LEU A 96 -6.10 -28.79 18.75
C LEU A 96 -7.04 -29.91 19.19
N PRO A 97 -8.30 -29.61 19.60
CA PRO A 97 -9.27 -30.66 19.89
C PRO A 97 -9.53 -31.49 18.64
N ASN A 98 -9.66 -32.81 18.81
CA ASN A 98 -10.04 -33.70 17.71
C ASN A 98 -11.37 -33.23 17.11
N ARG A 99 -11.36 -32.94 15.80
CA ARG A 99 -12.59 -32.77 15.04
C ARG A 99 -13.16 -34.15 14.76
N THR A 100 -14.08 -34.62 15.62
CA THR A 100 -15.07 -35.66 15.28
C THR A 100 -16.10 -35.12 14.29
#